data_AF-A0A453MBX6-F1
#
_entry.id   AF-A0A453MBX6-F1
#
_cell.length_a   1.000
_cell.length_b   1.000
_cell.length_c   1.000
_cell.angle_alpha   90.00
_cell.angle_beta   90.00
_cell.angle_gamma   90.00
#
_symmetry.space_group_name_H-M   'P 1'
#
loop_
_entity.id
_entity.type
_entity.pdbx_description
1 polymer ?
#
loop_
_entity_poly.entity_id
_entity_poly.type
_entity_poly.pdbx_seq_one_letter_code
_entity_poly.pdbx_strand_id
1 'polypeptide(L)'
;ALEYEERIHKFPGVDLSIREFSSHQLNANLLWPGTFFFADWLVKNPSILDGQRILELGSGTGALAIFLRKTFGVDITTSDYDDKDIEENIAHNCRVNKLDVLPHIRHTWGDPFPILQPDWNIVIASDILLCKSTYYFLPIIPHCNCNSLICYTMWLCRCETVPEPDNDAVLSSGRIRS
;
A
#
# COMPACT_ATOMS: atom_id res chain seq x y z
N ALA A 1 -3.86 -12.69 -26.40
CA ALA A 1 -2.64 -12.19 -25.75
C ALA A 1 -3.02 -10.94 -24.98
N LEU A 2 -2.37 -10.65 -23.85
CA LEU A 2 -2.58 -9.36 -23.19
C LEU A 2 -2.07 -8.24 -24.10
N GLU A 3 -2.87 -7.19 -24.23
CA GLU A 3 -2.51 -5.96 -24.94
C GLU A 3 -2.07 -4.92 -23.93
N TYR A 4 -1.03 -4.19 -24.29
CA TYR A 4 -0.38 -3.22 -23.41
C TYR A 4 -0.24 -1.88 -24.13
N GLU A 5 -0.29 -0.81 -23.35
CA GLU A 5 0.00 0.55 -23.81
C GLU A 5 1.12 1.15 -22.96
N GLU A 6 2.15 1.66 -23.61
CA GLU A 6 3.21 2.41 -22.94
C GLU A 6 2.84 3.90 -22.89
N ARG A 7 2.90 4.49 -21.69
CA ARG A 7 2.62 5.91 -21.47
C ARG A 7 3.71 6.52 -20.62
N ILE A 8 4.06 7.76 -20.93
CA ILE A 8 4.91 8.58 -20.06
C ILE A 8 4.02 9.40 -19.16
N HIS A 9 4.17 9.22 -17.85
CA HIS A 9 3.44 9.94 -16.82
C HIS A 9 4.36 10.89 -16.06
N LYS A 10 3.84 12.09 -15.79
CA LYS A 10 4.57 13.13 -15.08
C LYS A 10 4.28 13.02 -13.58
N PHE A 11 5.26 12.53 -12.83
CA PHE A 11 5.28 12.60 -11.39
C PHE A 11 6.05 13.85 -10.93
N PRO A 12 5.93 14.28 -9.67
CA PRO A 12 6.68 15.42 -9.18
C PRO A 12 8.19 15.23 -9.33
N GLY A 13 8.81 16.02 -10.20
CA GLY A 13 10.26 16.00 -10.44
C GLY A 13 10.79 14.83 -11.27
N VAL A 14 9.94 13.90 -11.73
CA VAL A 14 10.37 12.75 -12.54
C VAL A 14 9.29 12.31 -13.52
N ASP A 15 9.70 12.01 -14.76
CA ASP A 15 8.84 11.35 -15.74
C ASP A 15 9.05 9.83 -15.64
N LEU A 16 7.95 9.06 -15.57
CA LEU A 16 7.97 7.60 -15.53
C LEU A 16 7.36 7.02 -16.80
N SER A 17 8.04 6.03 -17.40
CA SER A 17 7.45 5.22 -18.48
C SER A 17 6.71 4.04 -17.86
N ILE A 18 5.40 3.96 -18.04
CA ILE A 18 4.56 2.92 -17.45
C ILE A 18 3.87 2.16 -18.57
N ARG A 19 4.02 0.84 -18.54
CA ARG A 19 3.22 -0.10 -19.31
C ARG A 19 1.92 -0.38 -18.55
N GLU A 20 0.83 0.00 -19.17
CA GLU A 20 -0.54 -0.21 -18.74
C GLU A 20 -1.14 -1.39 -19.50
N PHE A 21 -2.09 -2.12 -18.91
CA PHE A 21 -2.87 -3.09 -19.68
C PHE A 21 -3.94 -2.31 -20.46
N SER A 22 -4.19 -2.66 -21.73
CA SER A 22 -5.31 -2.05 -22.48
C SER A 22 -6.65 -2.40 -21.84
N SER A 23 -6.76 -3.59 -21.24
CA SER A 23 -7.86 -3.99 -20.36
C SER A 23 -7.40 -5.05 -19.37
N HIS A 24 -7.96 -5.05 -18.16
CA HIS A 24 -7.66 -6.04 -17.12
C HIS A 24 -8.91 -6.30 -16.29
N GLN A 25 -9.24 -7.57 -16.01
CA GLN A 25 -10.50 -7.94 -15.33
C GLN A 25 -10.58 -7.40 -13.89
N LEU A 26 -9.42 -7.09 -13.29
CA LEU A 26 -9.27 -6.62 -11.92
C LEU A 26 -9.09 -5.10 -11.80
N ASN A 27 -9.31 -4.34 -12.88
CA ASN A 27 -9.07 -2.88 -12.93
C ASN A 27 -7.62 -2.43 -12.64
N ALA A 28 -6.66 -3.36 -12.74
CA ALA A 28 -5.22 -3.08 -12.68
C ALA A 28 -4.68 -2.45 -13.99
N ASN A 29 -5.56 -2.07 -14.90
CA ASN A 29 -5.23 -1.69 -16.26
C ASN A 29 -4.65 -0.27 -16.37
N LEU A 30 -5.17 0.68 -15.61
CA LEU A 30 -4.80 2.10 -15.72
C LEU A 30 -4.02 2.58 -14.51
N LEU A 31 -3.14 3.56 -14.74
CA LEU A 31 -2.67 4.41 -13.67
C LEU A 31 -3.77 5.40 -13.26
N TRP A 32 -4.32 5.21 -12.07
CA TRP A 32 -5.48 5.98 -11.60
C TRP A 32 -5.08 7.38 -11.08
N PRO A 33 -5.91 8.43 -11.29
CA PRO A 33 -5.55 9.81 -10.97
C PRO A 33 -5.18 10.09 -9.50
N GLY A 34 -5.79 9.38 -8.54
CA GLY A 34 -5.49 9.48 -7.11
C GLY A 34 -4.04 9.16 -6.78
N THR A 35 -3.37 8.34 -7.59
CA THR A 35 -1.93 8.09 -7.49
C THR A 35 -1.11 9.37 -7.56
N PHE A 36 -1.44 10.29 -8.49
CA PHE A 36 -0.70 11.54 -8.65
C PHE A 36 -0.94 12.49 -7.47
N PHE A 37 -2.18 12.57 -6.98
CA PHE A 37 -2.50 13.36 -5.80
C PHE A 37 -1.76 12.85 -4.56
N PHE A 38 -1.64 11.53 -4.41
CA PHE A 38 -0.91 10.95 -3.29
C PHE A 38 0.60 11.20 -3.42
N ALA A 39 1.17 11.05 -4.61
CA ALA A 39 2.57 11.39 -4.89
C ALA A 39 2.88 12.85 -4.56
N ASP A 40 2.04 13.79 -5.01
CA ASP A 40 2.15 15.23 -4.70
C ASP A 40 2.12 15.50 -3.20
N TRP A 41 1.25 14.79 -2.47
CA TRP A 41 1.14 14.93 -1.03
C TRP A 41 2.36 14.38 -0.30
N LEU A 42 2.90 13.22 -0.71
CA LEU A 42 4.10 12.63 -0.11
C LEU A 42 5.35 13.50 -0.33
N VAL A 43 5.46 14.16 -1.49
CA VAL A 43 6.53 15.14 -1.76
C VAL A 43 6.48 16.34 -0.81
N LYS A 44 5.28 16.74 -0.37
CA LYS A 44 5.10 17.81 0.61
C LYS A 44 5.32 17.33 2.05
N ASN A 45 5.30 16.03 2.29
CA ASN A 45 5.41 15.40 3.61
C ASN A 45 6.46 14.26 3.62
N PRO A 46 7.71 14.49 3.17
CA PRO A 46 8.68 13.42 2.97
C PRO A 46 9.11 12.74 4.27
N SER A 47 9.05 13.44 5.41
CA SER A 47 9.40 12.90 6.74
C SER A 47 8.57 11.69 7.16
N ILE A 48 7.41 11.48 6.54
CA ILE A 48 6.57 10.30 6.75
C ILE A 48 7.27 9.02 6.24
N LEU A 49 8.16 9.14 5.25
CA LEU A 49 8.82 8.02 4.59
C LEU A 49 10.21 7.70 5.17
N ASP A 50 10.77 8.59 5.97
CA ASP A 50 12.15 8.49 6.44
C ASP A 50 12.37 7.26 7.35
N GLY A 51 13.28 6.38 6.91
CA GLY A 51 13.64 5.16 7.63
C GLY A 51 12.51 4.13 7.74
N GLN A 52 11.44 4.28 6.94
CA GLN A 52 10.29 3.38 6.98
C GLN A 52 10.46 2.21 6.01
N ARG A 53 9.83 1.09 6.35
CA ARG A 53 9.67 -0.08 5.50
C ARG A 53 8.20 -0.16 5.12
N ILE A 54 7.94 -0.05 3.83
CA ILE A 54 6.64 0.29 3.29
C ILE A 54 6.06 -0.92 2.55
N LEU A 55 4.79 -1.21 2.81
CA LEU A 55 3.97 -2.09 1.97
C LEU A 55 2.97 -1.23 1.19
N GLU A 56 2.98 -1.32 -0.12
CA GLU A 56 1.92 -0.78 -0.97
C GLU A 56 0.89 -1.87 -1.26
N LEU A 57 -0.38 -1.60 -0.95
CA LEU A 57 -1.50 -2.47 -1.30
C LEU A 57 -2.23 -1.94 -2.54
N GLY A 58 -2.60 -2.86 -3.44
CA GLY A 58 -3.28 -2.51 -4.69
C GLY A 58 -2.36 -1.70 -5.61
N SER A 59 -1.13 -2.16 -5.79
CA SER A 59 -0.09 -1.48 -6.57
C SER A 59 -0.44 -1.26 -8.05
N GLY A 60 -1.31 -2.08 -8.64
CA GLY A 60 -1.70 -2.04 -10.05
C GLY A 60 -0.50 -2.07 -10.99
N THR A 61 -0.16 -0.91 -11.57
CA THR A 61 1.01 -0.77 -12.45
C THR A 61 2.34 -0.68 -11.70
N GLY A 62 2.32 -0.46 -10.39
CA GLY A 62 3.49 -0.20 -9.53
C GLY A 62 4.05 1.22 -9.64
N ALA A 63 3.38 2.13 -10.35
CA ALA A 63 3.91 3.47 -10.65
C ALA A 63 4.20 4.29 -9.39
N LEU A 64 3.34 4.23 -8.36
CA LEU A 64 3.57 4.94 -7.10
C LEU A 64 4.79 4.37 -6.36
N ALA A 65 4.89 3.06 -6.17
CA ALA A 65 6.10 2.47 -5.56
C ALA A 65 7.39 2.76 -6.34
N ILE A 66 7.36 2.72 -7.67
CA ILE A 66 8.51 3.10 -8.52
C ILE A 66 8.87 4.57 -8.31
N PHE A 67 7.87 5.46 -8.30
CA PHE A 67 8.07 6.88 -8.03
C PHE A 67 8.74 7.09 -6.67
N LEU A 68 8.21 6.47 -5.61
CA LEU A 68 8.73 6.64 -4.25
C LEU A 68 10.15 6.09 -4.13
N ARG A 69 10.43 4.91 -4.72
CA ARG A 69 11.79 4.35 -4.74
C ARG A 69 12.77 5.27 -5.47
N LYS A 70 12.40 5.86 -6.61
CA LYS A 70 13.29 6.77 -7.37
C LYS A 70 13.53 8.11 -6.69
N THR A 71 12.49 8.67 -6.10
CA THR A 71 12.52 10.04 -5.56
C THR A 71 13.07 10.09 -4.14
N PHE A 72 12.74 9.10 -3.31
CA PHE A 72 13.06 9.10 -1.89
C PHE A 72 13.98 7.95 -1.46
N GLY A 73 14.25 6.97 -2.33
CA GLY A 73 15.10 5.82 -1.98
C GLY A 73 14.51 4.90 -0.91
N VAL A 74 13.20 4.93 -0.71
CA VAL A 74 12.50 4.17 0.35
C VAL A 74 12.62 2.67 0.18
N ASP A 75 12.54 1.92 1.29
CA ASP A 75 12.37 0.47 1.26
C ASP A 75 10.88 0.12 1.11
N ILE A 76 10.46 -0.18 -0.11
CA ILE A 76 9.07 -0.47 -0.46
C ILE A 76 8.89 -1.85 -1.10
N THR A 77 7.87 -2.57 -0.64
CA THR A 77 7.34 -3.81 -1.19
C THR A 77 5.95 -3.54 -1.77
N THR A 78 5.67 -4.10 -2.93
CA THR A 78 4.37 -3.98 -3.60
C THR A 78 3.51 -5.20 -3.32
N SER A 79 2.19 -5.04 -3.34
CA SER A 79 1.24 -6.15 -3.23
C SER A 79 -0.03 -5.83 -4.00
N ASP A 80 -0.48 -6.80 -4.78
CA ASP A 80 -1.74 -6.74 -5.51
C ASP A 80 -2.35 -8.15 -5.56
N TYR A 81 -3.49 -8.30 -6.21
CA TYR A 81 -4.21 -9.58 -6.37
C TYR A 81 -3.28 -10.73 -6.78
N ASP A 82 -3.63 -11.98 -6.44
CA ASP A 82 -2.86 -13.15 -6.87
C ASP A 82 -2.95 -13.40 -8.38
N ASP A 83 -2.23 -12.56 -9.12
CA ASP A 83 -2.18 -12.47 -10.56
C ASP A 83 -0.73 -12.28 -11.01
N LYS A 84 -0.24 -13.25 -11.78
CA LYS A 84 1.13 -13.26 -12.30
C LYS A 84 1.37 -12.14 -13.30
N ASP A 85 0.35 -11.75 -14.06
CA ASP A 85 0.50 -10.73 -15.09
C ASP A 85 0.72 -9.35 -14.44
N ILE A 86 0.09 -9.07 -13.29
CA ILE A 86 0.34 -7.87 -12.49
C ILE A 86 1.78 -7.84 -11.96
N GLU A 87 2.23 -8.93 -11.34
CA GLU A 87 3.60 -9.07 -10.83
C GLU A 87 4.64 -8.83 -11.94
N GLU A 88 4.45 -9.49 -13.10
CA GLU A 88 5.34 -9.33 -14.25
C GLU A 88 5.30 -7.91 -14.84
N ASN A 89 4.14 -7.24 -14.78
CA ASN A 89 3.99 -5.88 -15.24
C ASN A 89 4.70 -4.87 -14.33
N ILE A 90 4.61 -5.03 -13.02
CA ILE A 90 5.37 -4.22 -12.05
C ILE A 90 6.87 -4.41 -12.28
N ALA A 91 7.32 -5.66 -12.45
CA ALA A 91 8.73 -5.95 -12.72
C ALA A 91 9.20 -5.33 -14.05
N HIS A 92 8.37 -5.35 -15.09
CA HIS A 92 8.65 -4.65 -16.35
C HIS A 92 8.77 -3.14 -16.14
N ASN A 93 7.80 -2.53 -15.45
CA ASN A 93 7.78 -1.10 -15.15
C ASN A 93 8.99 -0.64 -14.33
N CYS A 94 9.49 -1.47 -13.41
CA CYS A 94 10.74 -1.19 -12.70
C CYS A 94 11.92 -1.10 -13.67
N ARG A 95 12.08 -2.11 -14.54
CA ARG A 95 13.22 -2.20 -15.48
C ARG A 95 13.25 -1.06 -16.48
N VAL A 96 12.11 -0.70 -17.09
CA VAL A 96 12.05 0.41 -18.06
C VAL A 96 12.34 1.76 -17.40
N ASN A 97 12.08 1.88 -16.10
CA ASN A 97 12.43 3.06 -15.30
C ASN A 97 13.84 2.99 -14.67
N LYS A 98 14.66 2.01 -15.07
CA LYS A 98 16.05 1.80 -14.61
C LYS A 98 16.15 1.54 -13.11
N LEU A 99 15.20 0.79 -12.56
CA LEU A 99 15.24 0.26 -11.20
C LEU A 99 15.41 -1.25 -11.22
N ASP A 100 16.00 -1.77 -10.15
CA ASP A 100 15.86 -3.17 -9.79
C ASP A 100 14.39 -3.50 -9.53
N VAL A 101 14.02 -4.75 -9.78
CA VAL A 101 12.64 -5.21 -9.55
C VAL A 101 12.31 -5.09 -8.07
N LEU A 102 11.28 -4.32 -7.76
CA LEU A 102 10.77 -4.20 -6.40
C LEU A 102 10.25 -5.56 -5.90
N PRO A 103 10.41 -5.89 -4.61
CA PRO A 103 9.76 -7.06 -4.05
C PRO A 103 8.24 -6.93 -4.22
N HIS A 104 7.60 -8.03 -4.59
CA HIS A 104 6.16 -8.09 -4.86
C HIS A 104 5.52 -9.28 -4.14
N ILE A 105 4.34 -9.07 -3.59
CA ILE A 105 3.55 -10.09 -2.91
C ILE A 105 2.19 -10.18 -3.61
N ARG A 106 1.98 -11.29 -4.31
CA ARG A 106 0.68 -11.71 -4.82
C ARG A 106 -0.24 -12.07 -3.65
N HIS A 107 -1.28 -11.29 -3.44
CA HIS A 107 -2.22 -11.43 -2.33
C HIS A 107 -3.61 -10.94 -2.71
N THR A 108 -4.57 -11.85 -2.64
CA THR A 108 -5.99 -11.51 -2.77
C THR A 108 -6.52 -11.00 -1.43
N TRP A 109 -7.11 -9.81 -1.41
CA TRP A 109 -7.68 -9.26 -0.19
C TRP A 109 -8.77 -10.16 0.39
N GLY A 110 -8.75 -10.33 1.70
CA GLY A 110 -9.63 -11.25 2.43
C GLY A 110 -8.99 -12.60 2.73
N ASP A 111 -7.94 -12.99 1.98
CA ASP A 111 -7.15 -14.17 2.30
C ASP A 111 -6.12 -13.87 3.41
N PRO A 112 -5.70 -14.88 4.18
CA PRO A 112 -4.57 -14.72 5.11
C PRO A 112 -3.33 -14.20 4.39
N PHE A 113 -2.70 -13.17 4.94
CA PHE A 113 -1.48 -12.63 4.36
C PHE A 113 -0.34 -13.66 4.48
N PRO A 114 0.48 -13.89 3.43
CA PRO A 114 1.45 -14.98 3.40
C PRO A 114 2.63 -14.78 4.38
N ILE A 115 2.84 -13.57 4.88
CA ILE A 115 3.91 -13.22 5.81
C ILE A 115 3.35 -13.09 7.22
N LEU A 116 3.72 -14.03 8.08
CA LEU A 116 3.22 -14.14 9.45
C LEU A 116 3.79 -13.08 10.41
N GLN A 117 5.00 -12.60 10.12
CA GLN A 117 5.70 -11.59 10.91
C GLN A 117 6.21 -10.49 9.97
N PRO A 118 5.30 -9.60 9.52
CA PRO A 118 5.70 -8.47 8.68
C PRO A 118 6.58 -7.49 9.45
N ASP A 119 7.59 -6.95 8.78
CA ASP A 119 8.50 -5.94 9.32
C ASP A 119 8.26 -4.54 8.71
N TRP A 120 7.22 -4.39 7.89
CA TRP A 120 6.75 -3.08 7.42
C TRP A 120 6.09 -2.32 8.57
N ASN A 121 6.44 -1.04 8.68
CA ASN A 121 5.88 -0.14 9.68
C ASN A 121 4.91 0.89 9.08
N ILE A 122 4.82 0.94 7.75
CA ILE A 122 3.86 1.75 7.01
C ILE A 122 3.18 0.91 5.93
N VAL A 123 1.86 1.02 5.85
CA VAL A 123 1.07 0.55 4.71
C VAL A 123 0.50 1.75 3.96
N ILE A 124 0.72 1.79 2.65
CA ILE A 124 0.16 2.79 1.75
C ILE A 124 -0.79 2.13 0.74
N ALA A 125 -1.80 2.86 0.31
CA ALA A 125 -2.64 2.45 -0.81
C ALA A 125 -3.26 3.66 -1.49
N SER A 126 -3.27 3.65 -2.83
CA SER A 126 -3.90 4.67 -3.68
C SER A 126 -4.97 4.04 -4.56
N ASP A 127 -6.16 4.66 -4.60
CA ASP A 127 -7.26 4.26 -5.50
C ASP A 127 -7.72 2.80 -5.42
N ILE A 128 -7.53 2.20 -4.24
CA ILE A 128 -7.93 0.82 -3.96
C ILE A 128 -9.44 0.63 -3.68
N LEU A 129 -10.17 1.72 -3.41
CA LEU A 129 -11.60 1.65 -3.08
C LEU A 129 -12.46 1.86 -4.32
N LEU A 130 -12.60 0.82 -5.12
CA LEU A 130 -13.50 0.78 -6.27
C LEU A 130 -14.85 0.15 -5.90
N CYS A 131 -15.65 0.74 -5.00
CA CYS A 131 -17.05 0.32 -4.87
C CYS A 131 -18.01 1.33 -4.22
N LYS A 132 -19.27 1.32 -4.68
CA LYS A 132 -20.46 1.96 -4.09
C LYS A 132 -20.95 1.32 -2.77
N SER A 133 -20.20 0.41 -2.14
CA SER A 133 -20.64 -0.23 -0.90
C SER A 133 -19.49 -0.61 0.03
N THR A 134 -19.55 -0.07 1.24
CA THR A 134 -18.52 0.03 2.29
C THR A 134 -18.28 -1.26 3.08
N TYR A 135 -18.76 -2.43 2.62
CA TYR A 135 -18.93 -3.61 3.49
C TYR A 135 -17.83 -4.69 3.44
N TYR A 136 -16.84 -4.61 2.53
CA TYR A 136 -15.90 -5.73 2.30
C TYR A 136 -14.58 -5.67 3.08
N PHE A 137 -14.29 -4.60 3.83
CA PHE A 137 -12.99 -4.43 4.50
C PHE A 137 -12.94 -4.94 5.94
N LEU A 138 -14.00 -5.58 6.43
CA LEU A 138 -14.10 -6.04 7.82
C LEU A 138 -13.22 -7.26 8.22
N PRO A 139 -12.78 -8.18 7.33
CA PRO A 139 -11.98 -9.33 7.80
C PRO A 139 -10.46 -9.10 7.84
N ILE A 140 -9.93 -7.97 7.36
CA ILE A 140 -8.47 -7.72 7.34
C ILE A 140 -7.97 -7.05 8.65
N ILE A 141 -8.86 -6.55 9.51
CA ILE A 141 -8.44 -5.69 10.64
C ILE A 141 -9.30 -5.94 11.90
N PRO A 142 -8.86 -6.80 12.84
CA PRO A 142 -9.41 -6.78 14.20
C PRO A 142 -8.74 -5.70 15.08
N HIS A 143 -7.52 -5.25 14.76
CA HIS A 143 -6.64 -4.55 15.72
C HIS A 143 -5.93 -3.30 15.16
N CYS A 144 -6.60 -2.44 14.39
CA CYS A 144 -6.10 -1.09 14.12
C CYS A 144 -7.15 -0.06 14.56
N ASN A 145 -6.93 0.54 15.73
CA ASN A 145 -7.77 1.61 16.23
C ASN A 145 -7.22 2.95 15.71
N CYS A 146 -7.77 3.48 14.61
CA CYS A 146 -7.34 4.76 14.06
C CYS A 146 -8.54 5.71 13.90
N ASN A 147 -8.72 6.58 14.89
CA ASN A 147 -9.65 7.70 14.87
C ASN A 147 -9.11 8.81 13.96
N SER A 148 -9.42 8.76 12.66
CA SER A 148 -9.71 9.92 11.79
C SER A 148 -9.88 9.45 10.34
N LEU A 149 -11.12 9.21 9.94
CA LEU A 149 -11.51 9.05 8.53
C LEU A 149 -11.42 10.41 7.82
N ILE A 150 -10.51 10.55 6.86
CA ILE A 150 -10.69 11.50 5.74
C ILE A 150 -10.81 10.66 4.47
N CYS A 151 -12.05 10.46 4.04
CA CYS A 151 -12.44 9.76 2.82
C CYS A 151 -12.15 10.62 1.58
N TYR A 152 -10.96 10.50 1.00
CA TYR A 152 -10.69 10.61 -0.44
C TYR A 152 -9.45 9.74 -0.75
N THR A 153 -9.70 8.45 -1.02
CA THR A 153 -8.83 7.32 -1.42
C THR A 153 -7.29 7.44 -1.33
N MET A 154 -6.79 7.97 -0.22
CA MET A 154 -5.40 7.85 0.24
C MET A 154 -5.44 7.16 1.60
N TRP A 155 -4.96 5.92 1.68
CA TRP A 155 -4.88 5.19 2.95
C TRP A 155 -3.41 5.09 3.37
N LEU A 156 -3.10 5.69 4.52
CA LEU A 156 -1.81 5.59 5.19
C LEU A 156 -2.08 5.06 6.60
N CYS A 157 -1.61 3.85 6.89
CA CYS A 157 -1.70 3.27 8.24
C CYS A 157 -0.29 3.05 8.79
N ARG A 158 -0.04 3.51 10.02
CA ARG A 158 1.19 3.24 10.76
C ARG A 158 0.95 2.04 11.65
N CYS A 159 1.76 0.99 11.51
CA CYS A 159 1.72 -0.15 12.42
C CYS A 159 2.49 0.22 13.69
N GLU A 160 1.78 0.62 14.74
CA GLU A 160 2.35 0.70 16.08
C GLU A 160 2.17 -0.66 16.76
N THR A 161 3.23 -1.20 17.36
CA THR A 161 3.13 -2.37 18.23
C THR A 161 2.36 -1.98 19.49
N VAL A 162 1.14 -2.50 19.66
CA VAL A 162 0.42 -2.37 20.92
C VAL A 162 1.11 -3.29 21.94
N PRO A 163 1.59 -2.80 23.09
CA PRO A 163 2.09 -3.68 24.15
C PRO A 163 0.95 -4.60 24.62
N GLU A 164 1.23 -5.89 24.82
CA GLU A 164 0.23 -6.79 25.41
C GLU A 164 -0.24 -6.23 26.77
N PRO A 165 -1.54 -6.35 27.10
CA PRO A 165 -2.03 -5.94 28.41
C PRO A 165 -1.36 -6.79 29.49
N ASP A 166 -0.70 -6.12 30.44
CA ASP A 166 -0.13 -6.73 31.64
C ASP A 166 -1.22 -7.52 32.40
N ASN A 167 -1.06 -8.83 32.49
CA ASN A 167 -2.00 -9.73 33.18
C ASN A 167 -1.95 -9.62 34.72
N ASP A 168 -1.20 -8.67 35.28
CA ASP A 168 -0.95 -8.58 36.73
C ASP A 168 -1.84 -7.57 37.49
N ALA A 169 -2.82 -6.93 36.84
CA ALA A 169 -3.62 -5.86 37.45
C ALA A 169 -4.99 -6.26 38.05
N VAL A 170 -5.27 -7.54 38.31
CA VAL A 170 -6.56 -7.97 38.91
C VAL A 170 -6.40 -8.79 40.20
N LEU A 171 -5.53 -8.40 41.14
CA LEU A 171 -5.61 -8.91 42.53
C LEU A 171 -5.03 -7.92 43.57
N SER A 172 -5.46 -6.65 43.60
CA SER A 172 -5.32 -5.86 44.84
C SER A 172 -6.15 -4.57 44.86
N SER A 173 -7.33 -4.63 45.47
CA SER A 173 -7.94 -3.60 46.33
C SER A 173 -9.41 -4.00 46.52
N GLY A 174 -10.00 -4.02 47.70
CA GLY A 174 -9.62 -3.46 48.98
C GLY A 174 -10.94 -3.23 49.72
N ARG A 175 -11.24 -4.10 50.68
CA ARG A 175 -12.33 -3.95 51.63
C ARG A 175 -12.07 -2.70 52.47
N ILE A 176 -12.95 -1.70 52.48
CA ILE A 176 -13.08 -0.75 53.61
C ILE A 176 -14.55 -0.47 53.89
N ARG A 177 -14.92 -0.72 55.15
CA ARG A 177 -16.18 -0.34 55.81
C ARG A 177 -16.09 1.13 56.27
N SER A 178 -17.21 1.84 56.22
CA SER A 178 -17.85 2.49 57.39
C SER A 178 -19.21 3.02 56.94
#